data_AF-T1BQ03-F1
#
_entry.id   AF-T1BQ03-F1
#
_cell.length_a   1.000
_cell.length_b   1.000
_cell.length_c   1.000
_cell.angle_alpha   90.00
_cell.angle_beta   90.00
_cell.angle_gamma   90.00
#
_symmetry.space_group_name_H-M   'P 1'
#
loop_
_entity.id
_entity.type
_entity.pdbx_description
1 polymer ?
#
loop_
_entity_poly.entity_id
_entity_poly.type
_entity_poly.pdbx_seq_one_letter_code
_entity_poly.pdbx_strand_id
1 'polypeptide(L)'
;TLNGALEEIGVGPDRYGVLNLLKCRPPMNRFDPSAARACAPFLLRQLDLLNPRRLVSLGAHALKALDPSAPAILEAAGEPRTALGLPLFPMIHPAATFRSGRYADRWARDLRRLGHWLGSGDPTELLRPTPRSRNRDTVSAFPAGRHLSLDPRRDR
;
A
#
# COMPACT_ATOMS: atom_id res chain seq x y z
N THR A 1 7.86 -4.48 -17.09
CA THR A 1 7.35 -5.24 -15.92
C THR A 1 7.26 -4.30 -14.73
N LEU A 2 6.70 -4.69 -13.57
CA LEU A 2 6.73 -3.80 -12.39
C LEU A 2 8.16 -3.48 -11.96
N ASN A 3 9.06 -4.47 -11.95
CA ASN A 3 10.46 -4.29 -11.60
C ASN A 3 11.15 -3.28 -12.55
N GLY A 4 11.03 -3.47 -13.87
CA GLY A 4 11.63 -2.53 -14.83
C GLY A 4 11.07 -1.11 -14.70
N ALA A 5 9.78 -0.96 -14.41
CA ALA A 5 9.18 0.36 -14.16
C ALA A 5 9.75 1.04 -12.90
N LEU A 6 10.07 0.28 -11.85
CA LEU A 6 10.70 0.81 -10.65
C LEU A 6 12.18 1.15 -10.89
N GLU A 7 12.89 0.33 -11.66
CA GLU A 7 14.28 0.61 -12.08
C GLU A 7 14.37 1.89 -12.93
N GLU A 8 13.41 2.12 -13.84
CA GLU A 8 13.32 3.34 -14.65
C GLU A 8 13.23 4.63 -13.82
N ILE A 9 12.67 4.56 -12.62
CA ILE A 9 12.61 5.68 -11.67
C ILE A 9 13.70 5.61 -10.58
N GLY A 10 14.73 4.78 -10.78
CA GLY A 10 15.89 4.68 -9.90
C GLY A 10 15.66 3.89 -8.61
N VAL A 11 14.61 3.06 -8.54
CA VAL A 11 14.29 2.24 -7.37
C VAL A 11 14.76 0.80 -7.60
N GLY A 12 15.90 0.46 -7.01
CA GLY A 12 16.48 -0.89 -7.05
C GLY A 12 15.67 -1.94 -6.27
N PRO A 13 15.80 -3.24 -6.60
CA PRO A 13 15.05 -4.35 -6.00
C PRO A 13 15.33 -4.55 -4.50
N ASP A 14 16.44 -4.05 -3.99
CA ASP A 14 16.84 -4.04 -2.59
C ASP A 14 16.14 -2.93 -1.78
N ARG A 15 15.49 -1.98 -2.46
CA ARG A 15 14.87 -0.80 -1.85
C ARG A 15 13.37 -0.94 -1.59
N TYR A 16 12.75 -2.03 -2.03
CA TYR A 16 11.31 -2.25 -1.87
C TYR A 16 10.97 -3.70 -1.52
N GLY A 17 9.80 -3.88 -0.92
CA GLY A 17 9.16 -5.18 -0.74
C GLY A 17 7.77 -5.17 -1.38
N VAL A 18 7.38 -6.27 -2.00
CA VAL A 18 6.03 -6.44 -2.58
C VAL A 18 5.21 -7.33 -1.69
N LEU A 19 4.08 -6.82 -1.22
CA LEU A 19 3.12 -7.56 -0.40
C LEU A 19 1.77 -7.62 -1.10
N ASN A 20 1.13 -8.78 -1.06
CA ASN A 20 -0.23 -8.95 -1.56
C ASN A 20 -1.24 -8.93 -0.41
N LEU A 21 -2.40 -8.33 -0.62
CA LEU A 21 -3.50 -8.35 0.34
C LEU A 21 -3.99 -9.78 0.62
N LEU A 22 -4.22 -10.56 -0.45
CA LEU A 22 -4.57 -11.98 -0.35
C LEU A 22 -3.30 -12.83 -0.41
N LYS A 23 -3.24 -13.86 0.45
CA LYS A 23 -2.11 -14.82 0.48
C LYS A 23 -2.35 -16.04 -0.40
N CYS A 24 -3.60 -16.26 -0.78
CA CYS A 24 -4.03 -17.33 -1.69
C CYS A 24 -4.62 -16.71 -2.95
N ARG A 25 -4.43 -17.38 -4.09
CA ARG A 25 -5.05 -16.98 -5.36
C ARG A 25 -6.54 -17.30 -5.31
N PRO A 26 -7.44 -16.31 -5.44
CA PRO A 26 -8.86 -16.59 -5.42
C PRO A 26 -9.31 -17.29 -6.73
N PRO A 27 -10.39 -18.09 -6.68
CA PRO A 27 -10.99 -18.68 -7.87
C PRO A 27 -11.30 -17.61 -8.92
N MET A 28 -10.96 -17.90 -10.18
CA MET A 28 -11.16 -16.98 -11.31
C MET A 28 -10.55 -15.58 -11.13
N ASN A 29 -9.54 -15.43 -10.25
CA ASN A 29 -8.94 -14.14 -9.89
C ASN A 29 -9.97 -13.11 -9.37
N ARG A 30 -11.10 -13.55 -8.83
CA ARG A 30 -12.16 -12.65 -8.34
C ARG A 30 -11.86 -12.20 -6.91
N PHE A 31 -11.96 -10.90 -6.66
CA PHE A 31 -11.79 -10.37 -5.30
C PHE A 31 -12.94 -10.80 -4.39
N ASP A 32 -12.59 -11.23 -3.17
CA ASP A 32 -13.54 -11.53 -2.09
C ASP A 32 -13.15 -10.71 -0.84
N PRO A 33 -14.02 -9.79 -0.38
CA PRO A 33 -13.81 -9.05 0.87
C PRO A 33 -13.64 -9.94 2.10
N SER A 34 -14.26 -11.14 2.15
CA SER A 34 -14.14 -12.06 3.28
C SER A 34 -12.72 -12.63 3.38
N ALA A 35 -12.15 -13.06 2.26
CA ALA A 35 -10.77 -13.52 2.16
C ALA A 35 -9.76 -12.41 2.53
N ALA A 36 -10.04 -11.16 2.14
CA ALA A 36 -9.21 -10.03 2.52
C ALA A 36 -9.19 -9.81 4.03
N ARG A 37 -10.35 -9.90 4.70
CA ARG A 37 -10.44 -9.82 6.17
C ARG A 37 -9.67 -10.95 6.85
N ALA A 38 -9.80 -12.18 6.35
CA ALA A 38 -9.06 -13.32 6.87
C ALA A 38 -7.54 -13.18 6.68
N CYS A 39 -7.10 -12.56 5.58
CA CYS A 39 -5.67 -12.34 5.28
C CYS A 39 -5.07 -11.09 5.95
N ALA A 40 -5.89 -10.15 6.43
CA ALA A 40 -5.44 -8.87 6.97
C ALA A 40 -4.41 -9.01 8.12
N PRO A 41 -4.56 -9.93 9.09
CA PRO A 41 -3.56 -10.09 10.16
C PRO A 41 -2.15 -10.41 9.64
N PHE A 42 -2.03 -11.18 8.55
CA PHE A 42 -0.73 -11.48 7.95
C PHE A 42 -0.11 -10.25 7.29
N LEU A 43 -0.91 -9.44 6.59
CA LEU A 43 -0.43 -8.21 6.00
C LEU A 43 0.06 -7.24 7.09
N LEU A 44 -0.72 -7.05 8.15
CA LEU A 44 -0.33 -6.19 9.27
C LEU A 44 0.96 -6.68 9.92
N ARG A 45 1.09 -7.99 10.19
CA ARG A 45 2.31 -8.55 10.75
C ARG A 45 3.53 -8.37 9.83
N GLN A 46 3.34 -8.49 8.52
CA GLN A 46 4.41 -8.22 7.55
C GLN A 46 4.85 -6.76 7.57
N LEU A 47 3.89 -5.82 7.64
CA LEU A 47 4.19 -4.39 7.75
C LEU A 47 4.94 -4.08 9.05
N ASP A 48 4.55 -4.69 10.18
CA ASP A 48 5.24 -4.52 11.45
C ASP A 48 6.70 -5.01 11.39
N LEU A 49 6.93 -6.19 10.80
CA LEU A 49 8.26 -6.79 10.68
C LEU A 49 9.17 -6.02 9.71
N LEU A 50 8.62 -5.56 8.59
CA LEU A 50 9.37 -4.80 7.59
C LEU A 50 9.57 -3.33 7.99
N ASN A 51 8.71 -2.81 8.88
CA ASN A 51 8.73 -1.43 9.35
C ASN A 51 8.95 -0.40 8.21
N PRO A 52 8.14 -0.44 7.14
CA PRO A 52 8.38 0.38 5.97
C PRO A 52 8.33 1.87 6.32
N ARG A 53 9.04 2.67 5.53
CA ARG A 53 9.00 4.14 5.63
C ARG A 53 7.80 4.72 4.89
N ARG A 54 7.46 4.10 3.75
CA ARG A 54 6.43 4.55 2.82
C ARG A 54 5.68 3.34 2.28
N LEU A 55 4.42 3.54 1.98
CA LEU A 55 3.56 2.55 1.34
C LEU A 55 3.24 2.99 -0.07
N VAL A 56 3.14 2.02 -0.98
CA VAL A 56 2.58 2.23 -2.33
C VAL A 56 1.46 1.21 -2.52
N SER A 57 0.25 1.68 -2.78
CA SER A 57 -0.88 0.78 -3.05
C SER A 57 -1.14 0.69 -4.55
N LEU A 58 -1.22 -0.54 -5.07
CA LEU A 58 -1.52 -0.80 -6.47
C LEU A 58 -2.97 -1.28 -6.63
N GLY A 59 -3.82 -0.41 -7.15
CA GLY A 59 -5.23 -0.69 -7.41
C GLY A 59 -6.18 -0.43 -6.23
N ALA A 60 -7.48 -0.52 -6.53
CA ALA A 60 -8.56 -0.15 -5.60
C ALA A 60 -8.60 -1.00 -4.32
N HIS A 61 -8.38 -2.32 -4.45
CA HIS A 61 -8.47 -3.23 -3.30
C HIS A 61 -7.35 -2.99 -2.28
N ALA A 62 -6.11 -2.81 -2.76
CA ALA A 62 -4.98 -2.48 -1.88
C ALA A 62 -5.17 -1.12 -1.22
N LEU A 63 -5.64 -0.13 -1.98
CA LEU A 63 -5.95 1.20 -1.47
C LEU A 63 -7.00 1.15 -0.35
N LYS A 64 -8.14 0.50 -0.59
CA LYS A 64 -9.23 0.41 0.40
C LYS A 64 -8.87 -0.40 1.64
N ALA A 65 -7.99 -1.40 1.51
CA ALA A 65 -7.51 -2.17 2.65
C ALA A 65 -6.60 -1.34 3.58
N LEU A 66 -5.80 -0.42 3.02
CA LEU A 66 -4.91 0.45 3.79
C LEU A 66 -5.61 1.73 4.30
N ASP A 67 -6.52 2.28 3.49
CA ASP A 67 -7.35 3.42 3.86
C ASP A 67 -8.80 3.20 3.38
N PRO A 68 -9.68 2.75 4.27
CA PRO A 68 -11.10 2.57 3.97
C PRO A 68 -11.80 3.85 3.50
N SER A 69 -11.32 5.02 3.92
CA SER A 69 -11.91 6.33 3.59
C SER A 69 -11.48 6.88 2.23
N ALA A 70 -10.51 6.24 1.58
CA ALA A 70 -9.97 6.72 0.30
C ALA A 70 -11.07 6.84 -0.78
N PRO A 71 -10.99 7.83 -1.68
CA PRO A 71 -11.88 7.93 -2.82
C PRO A 71 -11.63 6.80 -3.82
N ALA A 72 -12.38 6.81 -4.93
CA ALA A 72 -12.20 5.84 -6.00
C ALA A 72 -10.76 5.87 -6.55
N ILE A 73 -10.24 4.72 -6.99
CA ILE A 73 -8.82 4.60 -7.37
C ILE A 73 -8.37 5.58 -8.47
N LEU A 74 -9.25 5.89 -9.43
CA LEU A 74 -8.91 6.81 -10.53
C LEU A 74 -8.78 8.26 -10.08
N GLU A 75 -9.46 8.61 -8.98
CA GLU A 75 -9.38 9.91 -8.32
C GLU A 75 -8.17 9.95 -7.38
N ALA A 76 -7.99 8.92 -6.57
CA ALA A 76 -6.90 8.85 -5.59
C ALA A 76 -5.51 8.75 -6.22
N ALA A 77 -5.36 8.03 -7.35
CA ALA A 77 -4.06 7.66 -7.89
C ALA A 77 -3.18 8.89 -8.21
N GLY A 78 -1.91 8.84 -7.82
CA GLY A 78 -0.95 9.91 -8.07
C GLY A 78 -1.01 11.07 -7.08
N GLU A 79 -1.89 11.02 -6.08
CA GLU A 79 -2.00 12.00 -4.99
C GLU A 79 -1.61 11.35 -3.64
N PRO A 80 -0.46 11.74 -3.04
CA PRO A 80 -0.01 11.17 -1.78
C PRO A 80 -1.01 11.39 -0.63
N ARG A 81 -1.12 10.41 0.25
CA ARG A 81 -1.98 10.45 1.45
C ARG A 81 -1.29 9.82 2.65
N THR A 82 -2.02 9.66 3.74
CA THR A 82 -1.56 8.93 4.94
C THR A 82 -2.45 7.73 5.21
N ALA A 83 -1.85 6.59 5.51
CA ALA A 83 -2.55 5.39 5.93
C ALA A 83 -1.72 4.66 7.00
N LEU A 84 -2.36 4.19 8.07
CA LEU A 84 -1.68 3.52 9.18
C LEU A 84 -0.54 4.36 9.80
N GLY A 85 -0.64 5.69 9.76
CA GLY A 85 0.41 6.62 10.19
C GLY A 85 1.63 6.67 9.27
N LEU A 86 1.56 6.07 8.08
CA LEU A 86 2.62 6.06 7.08
C LEU A 86 2.21 6.88 5.84
N PRO A 87 3.18 7.56 5.18
CA PRO A 87 2.95 8.11 3.86
C PRO A 87 2.57 7.01 2.87
N LEU A 88 1.48 7.21 2.13
CA LEU A 88 0.91 6.28 1.16
C LEU A 88 0.80 6.94 -0.21
N PHE A 89 1.39 6.33 -1.23
CA PHE A 89 1.24 6.73 -2.62
C PHE A 89 0.33 5.73 -3.37
N PRO A 90 -0.91 6.10 -3.69
CA PRO A 90 -1.79 5.25 -4.49
C PRO A 90 -1.48 5.31 -5.97
N MET A 91 -1.53 4.17 -6.64
CA MET A 91 -1.49 4.04 -8.11
C MET A 91 -2.60 3.08 -8.53
N ILE A 92 -3.03 3.16 -9.80
CA ILE A 92 -3.86 2.08 -10.37
C ILE A 92 -3.11 0.73 -10.29
N HIS A 93 -3.69 -0.40 -10.70
CA HIS A 93 -2.93 -1.67 -10.72
C HIS A 93 -2.19 -1.82 -12.06
N PRO A 94 -0.95 -2.37 -12.13
CA PRO A 94 -0.25 -2.52 -13.41
C PRO A 94 -1.07 -3.29 -14.46
N ALA A 95 -1.84 -4.29 -14.03
CA ALA A 95 -2.72 -5.05 -14.92
C ALA A 95 -3.83 -4.22 -15.61
N ALA A 96 -4.12 -2.99 -15.13
CA ALA A 96 -5.06 -2.10 -15.80
C ALA A 96 -4.51 -1.57 -17.14
N THR A 97 -3.18 -1.52 -17.31
CA THR A 97 -2.56 -1.03 -18.55
C THR A 97 -2.89 -1.94 -19.74
N PHE A 98 -3.10 -3.24 -19.51
CA PHE A 98 -3.52 -4.20 -20.54
C PHE A 98 -4.94 -3.95 -21.07
N ARG A 99 -5.76 -3.14 -20.37
CA ARG A 99 -7.15 -2.89 -20.76
C ARG A 99 -7.29 -1.75 -21.77
N SER A 100 -6.38 -0.76 -21.75
CA SER A 100 -6.44 0.38 -22.66
C SER A 100 -5.20 1.28 -22.55
N GLY A 101 -4.81 1.92 -23.66
CA GLY A 101 -3.72 2.90 -23.71
C GLY A 101 -3.85 4.03 -22.69
N ARG A 102 -5.07 4.56 -22.46
CA ARG A 102 -5.32 5.60 -21.44
C ARG A 102 -4.83 5.21 -20.03
N TYR A 103 -4.88 3.92 -19.68
CA TYR A 103 -4.41 3.44 -18.38
C TYR A 103 -2.90 3.21 -18.38
N ALA A 104 -2.31 2.87 -19.53
CA ALA A 104 -0.85 2.87 -19.69
C ALA A 104 -0.28 4.28 -19.50
N ASP A 105 -0.90 5.30 -20.13
CA ASP A 105 -0.48 6.70 -20.00
C ASP A 105 -0.62 7.20 -18.58
N ARG A 106 -1.75 6.88 -17.92
CA ARG A 106 -1.97 7.18 -16.50
C ARG A 106 -0.89 6.53 -15.62
N TRP A 107 -0.62 5.24 -15.83
CA TRP A 107 0.38 4.51 -15.08
C TRP A 107 1.77 5.14 -15.21
N ALA A 108 2.20 5.45 -16.43
CA ALA A 108 3.51 6.07 -16.69
C ALA A 108 3.63 7.47 -16.06
N ARG A 109 2.54 8.25 -16.04
CA ARG A 109 2.50 9.53 -15.34
C ARG A 109 2.63 9.35 -13.83
N ASP A 110 1.85 8.46 -13.24
CA ASP A 110 1.84 8.24 -11.79
C ASP A 110 3.19 7.64 -11.32
N LEU A 111 3.85 6.83 -12.15
CA LEU A 111 5.19 6.29 -11.91
C LEU A 111 6.26 7.40 -11.83
N ARG A 112 6.24 8.37 -12.76
CA ARG A 112 7.15 9.54 -12.68
C ARG A 112 6.92 10.35 -11.41
N ARG A 113 5.65 10.58 -11.05
CA ARG A 113 5.29 11.25 -9.79
C ARG A 113 5.77 10.47 -8.57
N LEU A 114 5.67 9.14 -8.59
CA LEU A 114 6.22 8.28 -7.54
C LEU A 114 7.73 8.50 -7.41
N GLY A 115 8.48 8.54 -8.51
CA GLY A 115 9.92 8.83 -8.49
C GLY A 115 10.25 10.16 -7.80
N HIS A 116 9.56 11.24 -8.17
CA HIS A 116 9.72 12.55 -7.51
C HIS A 116 9.36 12.52 -6.03
N TRP A 117 8.24 11.88 -5.68
CA TRP A 117 7.81 11.75 -4.29
C TRP A 117 8.80 10.93 -3.45
N LEU A 118 9.40 9.90 -4.05
CA LEU A 118 10.42 9.09 -3.39
C LEU A 118 11.74 9.86 -3.17
N GLY A 119 12.12 10.72 -4.12
CA GLY A 119 13.30 11.59 -4.01
C GLY A 119 13.13 12.80 -3.09
N SER A 120 11.89 13.20 -2.80
CA SER A 120 11.58 14.24 -1.81
C SER A 120 11.89 13.69 -0.42
N GLY A 121 12.78 14.33 0.36
CA GLY A 121 13.17 13.85 1.69
C GLY A 121 11.96 13.58 2.60
N ASP A 122 12.05 12.56 3.47
CA ASP A 122 11.00 12.22 4.43
C ASP A 122 11.19 13.05 5.72
N PRO A 123 10.30 14.02 6.06
CA PRO A 123 10.41 14.78 7.30
C PRO A 123 10.36 13.91 8.55
N THR A 124 9.79 12.70 8.44
CA THR A 124 9.68 11.72 9.53
C THR A 124 10.95 10.92 9.78
N GLU A 125 11.99 11.08 8.94
CA GLU A 125 13.26 10.35 9.04
C GLU A 125 14.05 10.70 10.31
N LEU A 126 13.95 11.95 10.78
CA LEU A 126 14.65 12.44 11.98
C LEU A 126 14.04 11.96 13.30
N LEU A 127 12.79 11.49 13.30
CA LEU A 127 12.03 11.15 14.51
C LEU A 127 11.90 9.63 14.73
N ARG A 128 12.40 8.80 13.83
CA ARG A 128 12.21 7.34 13.91
C ARG A 128 13.30 6.68 14.75
N PRO A 129 12.95 5.95 15.83
CA PRO A 129 13.92 5.13 16.56
C PRO A 129 14.47 4.03 15.66
N THR A 130 15.76 3.75 15.79
CA THR A 130 16.46 2.73 15.00
C THR A 130 15.86 1.33 15.24
N PRO A 131 15.83 0.46 14.22
CA PRO A 131 15.14 -0.83 14.30
C PRO A 131 15.69 -1.81 15.36
N ARG A 132 16.86 -1.51 15.98
CA ARG A 132 17.51 -2.38 16.98
C ARG A 132 17.09 -2.16 18.44
N SER A 133 16.33 -1.11 18.79
CA SER A 133 15.98 -0.85 20.21
C SER A 133 14.57 -1.25 20.63
N ARG A 134 13.75 -1.84 19.75
CA ARG A 134 12.40 -2.28 20.15
C ARG A 134 12.50 -3.62 20.86
N ASN A 135 12.53 -3.55 22.19
CA ASN A 135 12.39 -4.69 23.09
C ASN A 135 11.23 -5.60 22.62
N ARG A 136 11.46 -6.91 22.71
CA ARG A 136 10.52 -7.99 22.35
C ARG A 136 9.18 -7.92 23.12
N ASP A 137 9.09 -7.05 24.12
CA ASP A 137 7.95 -6.93 25.04
C ASP A 137 6.87 -5.95 24.59
N THR A 138 7.10 -5.17 23.52
CA THR A 138 6.06 -4.31 22.93
C THR A 138 5.17 -5.06 21.94
N VAL A 139 4.46 -6.09 22.42
CA VAL A 139 3.21 -6.55 21.78
C VAL A 139 2.00 -5.73 22.30
N SER A 140 2.21 -4.82 23.26
CA SER A 140 1.13 -4.14 24.00
C SER A 140 0.89 -2.67 23.64
N ALA A 141 1.51 -2.10 22.60
CA ALA A 141 1.37 -0.67 22.31
C ALA A 141 0.66 -0.38 20.97
N PHE A 142 -0.54 -0.90 20.82
CA PHE A 142 -1.57 -0.24 20.01
C PHE A 142 -2.82 -0.14 20.86
N PRO A 143 -3.49 1.03 20.91
CA PRO A 143 -4.69 1.18 21.72
C PRO A 143 -5.70 0.13 21.24
N ALA A 144 -6.10 -0.75 22.15
CA ALA A 144 -7.32 -1.52 22.00
C ALA A 144 -8.45 -0.51 21.75
N GLY A 145 -8.85 -0.30 20.49
CA GLY A 145 -9.83 0.72 20.18
C GLY A 145 -9.91 1.27 18.76
N ARG A 146 -8.91 1.03 17.88
CA ARG A 146 -9.11 1.28 16.44
C ARG A 146 -9.26 -0.04 15.71
N HIS A 147 -10.43 -0.66 15.91
CA HIS A 147 -10.98 -1.53 14.89
C HIS A 147 -10.89 -0.75 13.57
N LEU A 148 -10.22 -1.31 12.55
CA LEU A 148 -10.66 -1.08 11.18
C LEU A 148 -12.18 -1.25 11.25
N SER A 149 -12.95 -0.17 11.08
CA SER A 149 -14.40 -0.24 11.23
C SER A 149 -14.91 -1.14 10.10
N LEU A 150 -15.12 -2.40 10.47
CA LEU A 150 -15.61 -3.49 9.65
C LEU A 150 -17.13 -3.49 9.73
N ASP A 151 -17.77 -2.36 9.42
CA ASP A 151 -19.23 -2.29 9.39
C ASP A 151 -19.76 -2.77 8.02
N PRO A 152 -20.36 -3.97 7.92
CA PRO A 152 -20.94 -4.47 6.68
C PRO A 152 -22.22 -3.73 6.26
N ARG A 153 -22.67 -2.70 7.00
CA ARG A 153 -23.93 -1.99 6.74
C ARG A 153 -23.79 -0.67 5.97
N ARG A 154 -22.59 -0.28 5.53
CA ARG A 154 -22.37 1.03 4.87
C ARG A 154 -22.39 1.04 3.34
N ASP A 155 -22.52 -0.10 2.68
CA ASP A 155 -22.64 -0.24 1.22
C ASP A 155 -24.01 -0.82 0.82
N ARG A 156 -25.10 -0.10 1.14
CA ARG A 156 -26.40 -0.28 0.49
C ARG A 156 -26.83 1.00 -0.18
#